data_AF-A0A6M0GGC3-F1
#
_entry.id   AF-A0A6M0GGC3-F1
#
_cell.length_a   1.000
_cell.length_b   1.000
_cell.length_c   1.000
_cell.angle_alpha   90.00
_cell.angle_beta   90.00
_cell.angle_gamma   90.00
#
_symmetry.space_group_name_H-M   'P 1'
#
loop_
_entity.id
_entity.type
_entity.pdbx_description
1 polymer ?
#
loop_
_entity_poly.entity_id
_entity_poly.type
_entity_poly.pdbx_seq_one_letter_code
_entity_poly.pdbx_strand_id
1 'polypeptide(L)'
;MGSQSTAKTIFLLASMVGWLIVGAALMYLFPLIADQLVSSQLTHLWMENLSRSGYDPMLGLVGGGVTLAMIILGNIIWYRRFEGKI
;
A
#
# COMPACT_ATOMS: atom_id res chain seq x y z
N MET A 1 0.42 -32.68 9.27
CA MET A 1 0.43 -31.23 8.99
C MET A 1 1.88 -30.80 8.93
N GLY A 2 2.41 -30.55 7.73
CA GLY A 2 3.84 -30.34 7.52
C GLY A 2 4.34 -29.07 8.22
N SER A 3 5.47 -29.18 8.89
CA SER A 3 6.14 -28.07 9.59
C SER A 3 6.27 -26.86 8.65
N GLN A 4 5.61 -25.76 8.99
CA GLN A 4 5.79 -24.49 8.28
C GLN A 4 7.22 -24.03 8.56
N SER A 5 8.05 -23.92 7.51
CA SER A 5 9.43 -23.48 7.71
C SER A 5 9.44 -22.04 8.24
N THR A 6 10.37 -21.74 9.16
CA THR A 6 10.56 -20.39 9.72
C THR A 6 10.66 -19.33 8.63
N ALA A 7 11.30 -19.66 7.49
CA ALA A 7 11.38 -18.79 6.32
C ALA A 7 10.02 -18.44 5.73
N LYS A 8 9.10 -19.42 5.62
CA LYS A 8 7.74 -19.18 5.12
C LYS A 8 6.94 -18.31 6.09
N THR A 9 7.11 -18.48 7.39
CA THR A 9 6.46 -17.64 8.40
C THR A 9 6.95 -16.19 8.31
N ILE A 10 8.26 -15.97 8.23
CA ILE A 10 8.84 -14.62 8.07
C ILE A 10 8.34 -13.96 6.79
N PHE A 11 8.34 -14.71 5.67
CA PHE A 11 7.84 -14.21 4.39
C PHE A 11 6.38 -13.76 4.49
N LEU A 12 5.51 -14.58 5.08
CA LEU A 12 4.09 -14.24 5.24
C LEU A 12 3.90 -13.01 6.13
N LEU A 13 4.61 -12.91 7.26
CA LEU A 13 4.52 -11.76 8.15
C LEU A 13 4.99 -10.47 7.46
N ALA A 14 6.10 -10.51 6.73
CA ALA A 14 6.59 -9.37 5.97
C ALA A 14 5.59 -8.96 4.87
N SER A 15 4.99 -9.94 4.18
CA SER A 15 3.96 -9.71 3.16
C SER A 15 2.72 -9.07 3.78
N MET A 16 2.26 -9.54 4.94
CA MET A 16 1.12 -8.95 5.67
C MET A 16 1.37 -7.49 6.05
N VAL A 17 2.53 -7.19 6.65
CA VAL A 17 2.90 -5.80 7.01
C VAL A 17 2.95 -4.93 5.76
N GLY A 18 3.53 -5.45 4.68
CA GLY A 18 3.54 -4.76 3.40
C GLY A 18 2.12 -4.41 2.92
N TRP A 19 1.21 -5.38 2.86
CA TRP A 19 -0.16 -5.14 2.41
C TRP A 19 -0.92 -4.18 3.32
N LEU A 20 -0.64 -4.18 4.63
CA LEU A 20 -1.19 -3.19 5.56
C LEU A 20 -0.72 -1.77 5.23
N ILE A 21 0.56 -1.58 4.89
CA ILE A 21 1.09 -0.29 4.46
C ILE A 21 0.43 0.16 3.15
N VAL A 22 0.26 -0.74 2.19
CA VAL A 22 -0.47 -0.43 0.94
C VAL A 22 -1.91 -0.01 1.22
N GLY A 23 -2.62 -0.74 2.08
CA GLY A 23 -3.98 -0.40 2.50
C GLY A 23 -4.05 0.97 3.18
N ALA A 24 -3.13 1.26 4.10
CA ALA A 24 -3.03 2.55 4.77
C ALA A 24 -2.76 3.69 3.78
N ALA A 25 -1.88 3.48 2.81
CA ALA A 25 -1.60 4.46 1.77
C ALA A 25 -2.83 4.73 0.88
N LEU A 26 -3.59 3.70 0.52
CA LEU A 26 -4.84 3.86 -0.24
C LEU A 26 -5.89 4.66 0.55
N MET A 27 -6.05 4.39 1.84
CA MET A 27 -6.93 5.16 2.71
C MET A 27 -6.46 6.62 2.83
N TYR A 28 -5.16 6.83 2.97
CA TYR A 28 -4.56 8.16 3.05
C TYR A 28 -4.73 8.97 1.75
N LEU A 29 -4.71 8.32 0.59
CA LEU A 29 -4.91 8.94 -0.73
C LEU A 29 -6.38 9.18 -1.09
N PHE A 30 -7.32 8.61 -0.33
CA PHE A 30 -8.74 8.72 -0.64
C PHE A 30 -9.25 10.16 -0.81
N PRO A 31 -8.84 11.16 0.01
CA PRO A 31 -9.25 12.55 -0.19
C PRO A 31 -8.82 13.12 -1.55
N LEU A 32 -7.58 12.86 -1.95
CA LEU A 32 -7.06 13.27 -3.26
C LEU A 32 -7.84 12.60 -4.39
N ILE A 33 -8.09 11.30 -4.29
CA ILE A 33 -8.82 10.54 -5.31
C ILE A 33 -10.25 11.06 -5.43
N ALA A 34 -10.93 11.30 -4.31
CA ALA A 34 -12.28 11.85 -4.30
C ALA A 34 -12.31 13.25 -4.93
N ASP A 35 -11.31 14.10 -4.65
CA ASP A 35 -11.21 15.42 -5.25
C ASP A 35 -10.98 15.37 -6.76
N GLN A 36 -10.13 14.46 -7.24
CA GLN A 36 -9.86 14.30 -8.67
C GLN A 36 -11.01 13.68 -9.45
N LEU A 37 -11.74 12.72 -8.86
CA LEU A 37 -12.81 11.99 -9.54
C LEU A 37 -14.15 12.71 -9.47
N VAL A 38 -14.49 13.28 -8.31
CA VAL A 38 -15.79 13.95 -8.10
C VAL A 38 -15.68 15.45 -8.43
N SER A 39 -14.52 16.07 -8.13
CA SER A 39 -14.21 17.46 -8.46
C SER A 39 -15.31 18.45 -8.05
N SER A 40 -15.82 18.32 -6.83
CA SER A 40 -16.90 19.16 -6.30
C SER A 40 -16.36 20.23 -5.36
N GLN A 41 -17.16 21.28 -5.12
CA GLN A 41 -16.78 22.30 -4.14
C GLN A 41 -16.56 21.72 -2.74
N LEU A 42 -17.29 20.66 -2.37
CA LEU A 42 -17.12 19.97 -1.09
C LEU A 42 -15.75 19.26 -1.00
N THR A 43 -15.33 18.58 -2.08
CA THR A 43 -14.04 17.86 -2.09
C THR A 43 -12.86 18.82 -2.10
N HIS A 44 -12.98 19.95 -2.81
CA HIS A 44 -11.93 20.98 -2.81
C HIS A 44 -11.78 21.62 -1.43
N LEU A 45 -12.89 21.95 -0.75
CA LEU A 45 -12.87 22.47 0.62
C LEU A 45 -12.30 21.46 1.61
N TRP A 46 -12.61 20.17 1.43
CA TRP A 46 -12.02 19.12 2.25
C TRP A 46 -10.49 19.04 2.09
N MET A 47 -10.02 19.05 0.83
CA MET A 47 -8.59 19.10 0.52
C MET A 47 -7.89 20.35 1.06
N GLU A 48 -8.53 21.52 0.97
CA GLU A 48 -7.99 22.76 1.53
C GLU A 48 -7.80 22.68 3.05
N ASN A 49 -8.82 22.18 3.76
CA ASN A 49 -8.76 22.00 5.22
C ASN A 49 -7.70 20.98 5.64
N LEU A 50 -7.56 19.88 4.89
CA LEU A 50 -6.51 18.88 5.11
C LEU A 50 -5.12 19.47 4.87
N SER A 51 -4.95 20.23 3.79
CA SER A 51 -3.67 20.85 3.43
C SER A 51 -3.22 21.84 4.50
N ARG A 52 -4.14 22.61 5.09
CA ARG A 52 -3.86 23.49 6.24
C ARG A 52 -3.37 22.73 7.48
N SER A 53 -3.73 21.46 7.61
CA SER A 53 -3.32 20.58 8.71
C SER A 53 -2.03 19.80 8.41
N GLY A 54 -1.35 20.10 7.29
CA GLY A 54 -0.10 19.43 6.89
C GLY A 54 -0.27 18.12 6.13
N TYR A 55 -1.46 17.87 5.55
CA TYR A 55 -1.66 16.73 4.66
C TYR A 55 -0.79 16.87 3.40
N ASP A 56 0.02 15.85 3.11
CA ASP A 56 0.82 15.74 1.90
C ASP A 56 0.53 14.42 1.18
N PRO A 57 -0.30 14.42 0.13
CA PRO A 57 -0.66 13.21 -0.60
C PRO A 57 0.54 12.51 -1.24
N MET A 58 1.67 13.19 -1.46
CA MET A 58 2.88 12.55 -2.01
C MET A 58 3.42 11.47 -1.06
N LEU A 59 3.22 11.60 0.26
CA LEU A 59 3.62 10.58 1.22
C LEU A 59 2.88 9.25 0.97
N GLY A 60 1.58 9.31 0.68
CA GLY A 60 0.78 8.14 0.34
C GLY A 60 1.18 7.54 -1.01
N LEU A 61 1.40 8.37 -2.03
CA LEU A 61 1.80 7.92 -3.36
C LEU A 61 3.17 7.26 -3.36
N VAL A 62 4.19 7.93 -2.81
CA VAL A 62 5.56 7.43 -2.80
C VAL A 62 5.68 6.25 -1.84
N GLY A 63 5.22 6.41 -0.60
CA GLY A 63 5.30 5.35 0.41
C GLY A 63 4.52 4.10 -0.01
N GLY A 64 3.25 4.27 -0.37
CA GLY A 64 2.40 3.17 -0.83
C GLY A 64 2.90 2.52 -2.12
N GLY A 65 3.33 3.33 -3.11
CA GLY A 65 3.81 2.85 -4.39
C GLY A 65 5.11 2.06 -4.29
N VAL A 66 6.09 2.55 -3.52
CA VAL A 66 7.36 1.84 -3.27
C VAL A 66 7.09 0.53 -2.54
N THR A 67 6.27 0.56 -1.49
CA THR A 67 5.92 -0.66 -0.74
C THR A 67 5.19 -1.67 -1.62
N LEU A 68 4.24 -1.23 -2.45
CA LEU A 68 3.54 -2.10 -3.40
C LEU A 68 4.51 -2.77 -4.38
N ALA A 69 5.44 -2.01 -4.97
CA ALA A 69 6.43 -2.55 -5.89
C ALA A 69 7.31 -3.61 -5.21
N MET A 70 7.79 -3.33 -4.00
CA MET A 70 8.61 -4.27 -3.21
C MET A 70 7.85 -5.56 -2.87
N ILE A 71 6.57 -5.46 -2.49
CA ILE A 71 5.73 -6.62 -2.17
C ILE A 71 5.51 -7.48 -3.40
N ILE A 72 5.14 -6.87 -4.53
CA ILE A 72 4.89 -7.60 -5.77
C ILE A 72 6.17 -8.35 -6.19
N LEU A 73 7.31 -7.66 -6.23
CA LEU A 73 8.59 -8.28 -6.57
C LEU A 73 8.98 -9.39 -5.59
N GLY A 74 8.84 -9.14 -4.28
CA GLY A 74 9.15 -10.12 -3.25
C GLY A 74 8.28 -11.37 -3.34
N ASN A 75 6.98 -11.22 -3.61
CA ASN A 75 6.07 -12.34 -3.82
C ASN A 75 6.43 -13.12 -5.10
N ILE A 76 6.67 -12.43 -6.22
CA ILE A 76 7.07 -13.08 -7.48
C ILE A 76 8.35 -13.91 -7.28
N ILE A 77 9.38 -13.34 -6.66
CA ILE A 77 10.65 -14.03 -6.41
C ILE A 77 10.42 -15.24 -5.51
N TRP A 78 9.62 -15.11 -4.45
CA TRP A 78 9.31 -16.20 -3.54
C TRP A 78 8.59 -17.35 -4.24
N TYR A 79 7.50 -17.07 -4.95
CA TYR A 79 6.71 -18.09 -5.63
C TYR A 79 7.51 -18.79 -6.74
N ARG A 80 8.33 -18.04 -7.50
CA ARG A 80 9.22 -18.62 -8.51
C ARG A 80 10.28 -19.54 -7.88
N ARG A 81 10.94 -19.10 -6.80
CA ARG A 81 12.08 -19.84 -6.24
C ARG A 81 11.69 -21.01 -5.34
N PHE A 82 10.63 -20.87 -4.56
CA PHE A 82 10.27 -21.85 -3.53
C PHE A 82 9.03 -22.67 -3.86
N GLU A 83 8.15 -22.19 -4.75
CA GLU A 83 6.93 -22.91 -5.10
C GLU A 83 6.87 -23.33 -6.59
N GLY A 84 7.79 -22.85 -7.44
CA GLY A 84 7.79 -23.15 -8.88
C GLY A 84 6.58 -22.60 -9.63
N LYS A 85 5.89 -21.60 -9.06
CA LYS A 85 4.68 -20.99 -9.61
C LYS A 85 4.98 -19.61 -10.17
N ILE A 86 4.26 -19.23 -11.24
CA ILE A 86 4.23 -17.88 -11.80
C ILE A 86 2.78 -17.41 -11.82
#